data_AF-A0A3S0FP59-F1
#
_entry.id   AF-A0A3S0FP59-F1
#
_cell.length_a   1.000
_cell.length_b   1.000
_cell.length_c   1.000
_cell.angle_alpha   90.00
_cell.angle_beta   90.00
_cell.angle_gamma   90.00
#
_symmetry.space_group_name_H-M   'P 1'
#
loop_
_entity.id
_entity.type
_entity.pdbx_description
1 polymer ?
#
loop_
_entity_poly.entity_id
_entity_poly.type
_entity_poly.pdbx_seq_one_letter_code
_entity_poly.pdbx_strand_id
1 'polypeptide(L)' 'MKTLLRNRLFLIGLGLLVLGSGPLWGIILLAEIGLWPDPDPNPVGPGLLFALTFWPALICLALGARQVLRQSRCQE' A
#
# COMPACT_ATOMS: atom_id res chain seq x y z
N MET A 1 -7.04 -13.07 -10.85
CA MET A 1 -6.07 -12.61 -9.82
C MET A 1 -4.61 -12.93 -10.18
N LYS A 2 -4.28 -14.14 -10.65
CA LYS A 2 -2.90 -14.56 -11.00
C LYS A 2 -2.19 -13.62 -11.99
N THR A 3 -2.93 -12.99 -12.91
CA THR A 3 -2.40 -12.05 -13.91
C THR A 3 -1.96 -10.72 -13.31
N LEU A 4 -2.65 -10.22 -12.27
CA LEU A 4 -2.28 -8.99 -11.56
C LEU A 4 -0.98 -9.19 -10.76
N LEU A 5 -0.88 -10.33 -10.06
CA LEU A 5 0.31 -10.73 -9.31
C LEU A 5 1.53 -11.04 -10.19
N ARG A 6 1.35 -11.17 -11.52
CA ARG A 6 2.45 -11.32 -12.46
C ARG A 6 3.00 -9.97 -12.95
N ASN A 7 2.22 -8.90 -12.81
CA ASN A 7 2.65 -7.58 -13.26
C ASN A 7 3.58 -6.93 -12.21
N ARG A 8 4.83 -6.68 -12.60
CA ARG A 8 5.85 -6.08 -11.74
C ARG A 8 5.44 -4.70 -11.23
N LEU A 9 4.77 -3.89 -12.06
CA LEU A 9 4.30 -2.56 -11.66
C LEU A 9 3.23 -2.63 -10.56
N PHE A 10 2.31 -3.60 -10.68
CA PHE A 10 1.27 -3.85 -9.69
C PHE A 10 1.88 -4.35 -8.37
N LEU A 11 2.86 -5.26 -8.43
CA LEU A 11 3.60 -5.74 -7.26
C LEU A 11 4.39 -4.64 -6.57
N ILE A 12 5.04 -3.75 -7.31
CA ILE A 12 5.76 -2.59 -6.75
C ILE A 12 4.78 -1.64 -6.06
N GLY A 13 3.66 -1.31 -6.71
CA GLY A 13 2.62 -0.49 -6.10
C GLY A 13 2.02 -1.11 -4.84
N LEU A 14 1.79 -2.43 -4.84
CA LEU A 14 1.32 -3.17 -3.69
C LEU A 14 2.34 -3.18 -2.55
N GLY A 15 3.62 -3.43 -2.84
CA GLY A 15 4.69 -3.40 -1.84
C GLY A 15 4.86 -2.02 -1.22
N LEU A 16 4.80 -0.96 -2.04
CA LEU A 16 4.88 0.42 -1.59
C LEU A 16 3.67 0.81 -0.71
N LEU A 17 2.47 0.32 -1.06
CA LEU A 17 1.27 0.51 -0.24
C LEU A 17 1.42 -0.16 1.12
N VAL A 18 1.90 -1.41 1.16
CA VAL A 18 2.06 -2.17 2.41
C VAL A 18 3.15 -1.57 3.28
N LEU A 19 4.31 -1.22 2.72
CA LEU A 19 5.40 -0.60 3.48
C LEU A 19 5.06 0.83 3.93
N GLY A 20 4.31 1.58 3.12
CA GLY A 20 3.91 2.95 3.41
C GLY A 20 2.79 3.07 4.45
N SER A 21 1.81 2.18 4.39
CA SER A 21 0.62 2.23 5.27
C SER A 21 0.69 1.25 6.45
N GLY A 22 1.45 0.17 6.32
CA GLY A 22 1.59 -0.88 7.33
C GLY A 22 2.10 -0.37 8.68
N PRO A 23 3.18 0.43 8.74
CA PRO A 23 3.67 0.97 10.00
C PRO A 23 2.64 1.87 10.70
N LEU A 24 1.97 2.74 9.93
CA LEU A 24 0.96 3.65 10.46
C LEU A 24 -0.23 2.88 11.06
N TRP A 25 -0.82 1.97 10.29
CA TRP A 25 -1.91 1.14 10.77
C TRP A 25 -1.49 0.23 11.92
N GLY A 26 -0.27 -0.32 11.89
CA GLY A 26 0.26 -1.13 12.99
C GLY A 26 0.34 -0.35 14.29
N ILE A 27 0.87 0.88 14.26
CA ILE A 27 0.95 1.74 15.45
C ILE A 27 -0.44 2.08 15.97
N ILE A 28 -1.35 2.51 15.09
CA ILE A 28 -2.73 2.87 15.46
C ILE A 28 -3.45 1.67 16.08
N LEU A 29 -3.38 0.50 15.46
CA LEU A 29 -4.06 -0.70 15.95
C LEU A 29 -3.46 -1.22 17.26
N LEU A 30 -2.12 -1.23 17.40
CA LEU A 30 -1.48 -1.64 18.65
C LEU A 30 -1.76 -0.65 19.79
N ALA A 31 -1.87 0.64 19.47
CA ALA A 31 -2.25 1.67 20.44
C ALA A 31 -3.70 1.46 20.91
N GLU A 32 -4.62 1.20 19.98
CA GLU A 32 -6.04 0.97 20.29
C GLU A 32 -6.26 -0.26 21.19
N ILE A 33 -5.50 -1.34 20.97
CA ILE A 33 -5.58 -2.56 21.79
C ILE A 33 -4.72 -2.49 23.07
N GLY A 34 -4.08 -1.34 23.35
CA GLY A 34 -3.27 -1.12 24.55
C GLY A 34 -1.98 -1.94 24.61
N LEU A 35 -1.56 -2.55 23.50
CA LEU A 35 -0.28 -3.27 23.39
C LEU A 35 0.88 -2.36 22.97
N TRP A 36 0.59 -1.08 22.69
CA TRP A 36 1.64 -0.11 22.39
C TRP A 36 2.30 0.36 23.69
N PRO A 37 3.64 0.36 23.75
CA PRO A 37 4.37 0.71 24.98
C PRO A 37 4.28 2.21 25.33
N ASP A 38 3.96 3.06 24.35
CA ASP A 38 3.87 4.50 24.55
C ASP A 38 2.42 4.92 24.86
N PRO A 39 2.16 5.60 25.99
CA PRO A 39 0.82 6.06 26.36
C PRO A 39 0.29 7.21 25.50
N ASP A 40 1.15 7.94 24.76
CA ASP A 40 0.75 8.98 23.82
C ASP A 40 1.52 8.83 22.49
N PRO A 41 1.14 7.85 21.65
CA PRO A 41 1.84 7.59 20.41
C PRO A 41 1.72 8.81 19.48
N ASN A 42 2.87 9.34 19.05
CA ASN A 42 2.95 10.44 18.08
C ASN A 42 3.37 9.92 16.68
N PRO A 43 2.44 9.43 15.84
CA PRO A 43 2.75 8.82 14.55
C PRO A 43 3.00 9.85 13.44
N VAL A 44 3.67 10.98 13.71
CA VAL A 44 4.00 11.97 12.67
C VAL A 44 4.94 11.39 11.60
N GLY A 45 5.98 10.65 11.99
CA GLY A 45 6.90 9.99 11.05
C GLY A 45 6.20 8.96 10.15
N PRO A 46 5.49 7.97 10.73
CA PRO A 46 4.66 7.02 9.99
C PRO A 46 3.57 7.71 9.14
N GLY A 47 2.98 8.79 9.65
CA GLY A 47 2.00 9.63 8.96
C GLY A 47 2.55 10.27 7.70
N LEU A 48 3.75 10.83 7.79
CA LEU A 48 4.45 11.42 6.65
C LEU A 48 4.88 10.37 5.63
N LEU A 49 5.38 9.22 6.12
CA LEU A 49 5.71 8.07 5.29
C LEU A 49 4.49 7.59 4.50
N PHE A 50 3.34 7.45 5.15
CA PHE A 50 2.09 7.11 4.51
C PHE A 50 1.69 8.17 3.47
N ALA A 51 1.64 9.45 3.83
CA ALA A 51 1.22 10.51 2.92
C ALA A 51 2.08 10.59 1.65
N LEU A 52 3.40 10.42 1.77
CA LEU A 52 4.33 10.49 0.65
C LEU A 52 4.33 9.23 -0.22
N THR A 53 4.08 8.06 0.36
CA THR A 53 4.11 6.78 -0.37
C THR A 53 2.75 6.35 -0.91
N PHE A 54 1.66 6.84 -0.34
CA PHE A 54 0.30 6.42 -0.69
C PHE A 54 -0.08 6.80 -2.13
N TRP A 55 0.18 8.04 -2.54
CA TRP A 55 -0.09 8.52 -3.90
C TRP A 55 0.69 7.76 -4.99
N PRO A 56 2.03 7.63 -4.90
CA PRO A 56 2.79 6.85 -5.88
C PRO A 56 2.42 5.37 -5.87
N ALA A 57 2.07 4.80 -4.71
CA ALA A 57 1.59 3.42 -4.60
C ALA A 57 0.26 3.22 -5.36
N LEU A 58 -0.71 4.12 -5.14
CA LEU A 58 -1.99 4.13 -5.86
C LEU A 58 -1.81 4.27 -7.37
N ILE A 59 -0.92 5.16 -7.82
CA ILE A 59 -0.63 5.34 -9.24
C ILE A 59 -0.05 4.06 -9.85
N CYS A 60 0.94 3.44 -9.19
CA CYS A 60 1.54 2.19 -9.67
C CYS A 60 0.51 1.03 -9.70
N LEU A 61 -0.33 0.93 -8.66
CA LEU A 61 -1.42 -0.05 -8.60
C LEU A 61 -2.43 0.15 -9.73
N ALA A 62 -2.89 1.38 -9.94
CA ALA A 62 -3.88 1.73 -10.96
C ALA A 62 -3.33 1.50 -12.38
N LEU A 63 -2.10 1.93 -12.67
CA LEU A 63 -1.45 1.71 -13.96
C LEU A 63 -1.20 0.22 -14.21
N GLY A 64 -0.73 -0.51 -13.19
CA GLY A 64 -0.49 -1.95 -13.28
C GLY A 64 -1.77 -2.74 -13.51
N ALA A 65 -2.87 -2.34 -12.85
CA ALA A 65 -4.19 -2.93 -13.08
C ALA A 65 -4.73 -2.60 -14.48
N ARG A 66 -4.63 -1.35 -14.93
CA ARG A 66 -5.05 -0.95 -16.29
C ARG A 66 -4.28 -1.70 -17.37
N GLN A 67 -2.99 -1.94 -17.19
CA GLN A 67 -2.18 -2.71 -18.14
C GLN A 67 -2.68 -4.15 -18.27
N VAL A 68 -2.98 -4.80 -17.16
CA VAL A 68 -3.50 -6.18 -17.13
C VAL A 68 -4.91 -6.24 -17.74
N LEU A 69 -5.77 -5.27 -17.43
CA LEU A 69 -7.11 -5.18 -18.00
C LEU A 69 -7.08 -4.97 -19.53
N ARG A 70 -6.17 -4.13 -20.04
CA ARG A 70 -6.00 -3.93 -21.49
C ARG A 70 -5.48 -5.19 -22.19
N GLN A 71 -4.54 -5.92 -21.60
CA GLN A 71 -4.05 -7.19 -22.14
C GLN A 71 -5.14 -8.27 -22.19
N SER A 72 -6.04 -8.29 -21.21
CA SER A 72 -7.14 -9.26 -21.16
C SER A 72 -8.15 -9.03 -22.29
N ARG A 73 -8.39 -7.75 -22.66
CA ARG A 73 -9.34 -7.34 -23.70
C ARG A 73 -8.84 -7.53 -25.15
N CYS A 74 -7.55 -7.81 -25.35
CA CYS A 74 -6.98 -8.11 -26.68
C CYS A 74 -6.85 -9.62 -26.94
N GLN A 75 -7.24 -10.47 -25.99
CA GLN A 75 -7.26 -11.93 -26.17
C GLN A 75 -8.67 -12.49 -26.42
N GLU A 76 -9.68 -11.61 -26.56
CA GLU A 76 -11.04 -11.93 -27.00
C GLU A 76 -11.21 -11.62 -28.49
#